data_AF-A0A9X1A9J9-F1
#
_entry.id   AF-A0A9X1A9J9-F1
#
_cell.length_a   1.000
_cell.length_b   1.000
_cell.length_c   1.000
_cell.angle_alpha   90.00
_cell.angle_beta   90.00
_cell.angle_gamma   90.00
#
_symmetry.space_group_name_H-M   'P 1'
#
loop_
_entity.id
_entity.type
_entity.pdbx_description
1 polymer ?
#
loop_
_entity_poly.entity_id
_entity_poly.type
_entity_poly.pdbx_seq_one_letter_code
_entity_poly.pdbx_strand_id
1 'polypeptide(L)'
;MTSYQWIDLEDGRSVYRKVETYQPKRSHLACPMVATDSMEPVQSMLDGKTYDSKSALRSTYRAAGMVEVGNDPARLRPRKRPRPDRKAIKDTVQKAKARFDRGERVRPN
;
A
#
# COMPACT_ATOMS: atom_id res chain seq x y z
N MET A 1 6.17 -21.12 1.08
CA MET A 1 7.00 -21.91 0.14
C MET A 1 6.58 -21.56 -1.28
N THR A 2 7.53 -21.27 -2.15
CA THR A 2 7.25 -20.97 -3.56
C THR A 2 7.28 -22.28 -4.34
N SER A 3 6.15 -22.72 -4.89
CA SER A 3 6.07 -23.91 -5.73
C SER A 3 6.15 -23.54 -7.21
N TYR A 4 6.79 -24.40 -7.98
CA TYR A 4 6.91 -24.31 -9.42
C TYR A 4 6.37 -25.60 -10.02
N GLN A 5 5.65 -25.50 -11.12
CA GLN A 5 5.11 -26.67 -11.81
C GLN A 5 5.17 -26.46 -13.32
N TRP A 6 5.19 -27.58 -14.05
CA TRP A 6 4.98 -27.59 -15.49
C TRP A 6 3.53 -27.24 -15.78
N ILE A 7 3.32 -26.23 -16.63
CA ILE A 7 1.99 -25.83 -17.09
C ILE A 7 1.96 -26.00 -18.59
N ASP A 8 1.08 -26.88 -19.04
CA ASP A 8 0.82 -27.10 -20.46
C ASP A 8 -0.02 -25.96 -21.00
N LEU A 9 0.37 -25.46 -22.17
CA LEU A 9 -0.30 -24.35 -22.86
C LEU A 9 -1.29 -24.84 -23.93
N GLU A 10 -1.60 -26.13 -23.94
CA GLU A 10 -2.52 -26.81 -24.87
C GLU A 10 -2.12 -26.76 -26.37
N ASP A 11 -1.11 -25.97 -26.74
CA ASP A 11 -0.49 -25.92 -28.07
C ASP A 11 0.70 -26.90 -28.24
N GLY A 12 0.75 -27.96 -27.41
CA GLY A 12 1.87 -28.91 -27.36
C GLY A 12 3.17 -28.35 -26.76
N ARG A 13 3.11 -27.18 -26.12
CA ARG A 13 4.23 -26.53 -25.43
C ARG A 13 3.96 -26.47 -23.93
N SER A 14 5.01 -26.68 -23.14
CA SER A 14 4.94 -26.63 -21.67
C SER A 14 5.95 -25.60 -21.14
N VAL A 15 5.54 -24.82 -20.14
CA VAL A 15 6.42 -23.82 -19.49
C VAL A 15 6.50 -24.08 -18.00
N TYR A 16 7.72 -24.15 -17.47
CA TYR A 16 7.97 -24.24 -16.03
C TYR A 16 7.89 -22.85 -15.42
N ARG A 17 6.76 -22.55 -14.74
CA ARG A 17 6.53 -21.25 -14.12
C ARG A 17 6.19 -21.38 -12.65
N LYS A 18 6.47 -20.30 -11.91
CA LYS A 18 6.03 -20.15 -10.53
C LYS A 18 4.50 -20.22 -10.49
N VAL A 19 3.97 -21.09 -9.66
CA VAL A 19 2.54 -21.14 -9.38
C VAL A 19 2.28 -20.15 -8.26
N GLU A 20 1.48 -19.13 -8.53
CA GLU A 20 1.03 -18.24 -7.47
C GLU A 20 0.10 -19.01 -6.55
N THR A 21 0.64 -19.53 -5.45
CA THR A 21 -0.11 -20.05 -4.30
C THR A 21 -0.60 -18.89 -3.42
N TYR A 22 -1.01 -17.79 -4.04
CA TYR A 22 -1.50 -16.64 -3.31
C TYR A 22 -2.83 -17.01 -2.65
N GLN A 23 -2.76 -17.35 -1.37
CA GLN A 23 -3.94 -17.45 -0.52
C GLN A 23 -4.47 -16.02 -0.33
N PRO A 24 -5.66 -15.69 -0.84
CA PRO A 24 -6.23 -14.37 -0.63
C PRO A 24 -6.38 -14.14 0.88
N LYS A 25 -6.08 -12.93 1.34
CA LYS A 25 -6.25 -12.55 2.77
C LYS A 25 -7.70 -12.65 3.26
N ARG A 26 -8.67 -12.81 2.36
CA ARG A 26 -10.11 -12.86 2.66
C ARG A 26 -10.68 -14.23 2.30
N SER A 27 -11.65 -14.68 3.08
CA SER A 27 -12.38 -15.93 2.86
C SER A 27 -13.18 -15.91 1.56
N HIS A 28 -13.40 -17.10 0.99
CA HIS A 28 -14.31 -17.31 -0.14
C HIS A 28 -15.75 -16.90 0.19
N LEU A 29 -16.14 -16.96 1.47
CA LEU A 29 -17.37 -16.37 1.99
C LEU A 29 -17.06 -14.94 2.43
N ALA A 30 -17.18 -13.99 1.52
CA ALA A 30 -16.99 -12.58 1.82
C ALA A 30 -18.17 -12.04 2.65
N CYS A 31 -18.09 -12.09 3.98
CA CYS A 31 -18.99 -11.31 4.81
C CYS A 31 -18.59 -9.82 4.71
N PRO A 32 -19.54 -8.90 4.44
CA PRO A 32 -19.24 -7.48 4.45
C PRO A 32 -18.81 -7.06 5.87
N MET A 33 -17.74 -6.28 5.99
CA MET A 33 -17.44 -5.62 7.25
C MET A 33 -18.38 -4.42 7.40
N VAL A 34 -19.43 -4.59 8.20
CA VAL A 34 -20.40 -3.53 8.47
C VAL A 34 -19.94 -2.71 9.67
N ALA A 35 -19.67 -1.42 9.45
CA ALA A 35 -19.44 -0.47 10.54
C ALA A 35 -20.78 0.10 11.00
N THR A 36 -21.26 -0.32 12.18
CA THR A 36 -22.50 0.18 12.75
C THR A 36 -22.32 1.55 13.40
N ASP A 37 -23.38 2.36 13.38
CA ASP A 37 -23.38 3.69 14.00
C ASP A 37 -23.53 3.63 15.52
N SER A 38 -24.08 2.54 16.05
CA SER A 38 -24.24 2.33 17.49
C SER A 38 -22.90 2.24 18.23
N MET A 39 -22.86 2.81 19.42
CA MET A 39 -21.78 2.71 20.39
C MET A 39 -22.36 2.59 21.81
N GLU A 40 -21.51 2.18 22.75
CA GLU A 40 -21.87 2.31 24.17
C GLU A 40 -22.16 3.78 24.51
N PRO A 41 -23.12 4.06 25.42
CA PRO A 41 -23.46 5.44 25.78
C PRO A 41 -22.24 6.20 26.31
N VAL A 42 -21.83 7.24 25.59
CA VAL A 42 -20.69 8.10 25.97
C VAL A 42 -21.19 9.51 26.22
N GLN A 43 -20.71 10.11 27.32
CA GLN A 43 -20.94 11.52 27.59
C GLN A 43 -19.99 12.39 26.76
N SER A 44 -20.56 13.31 26.00
CA SER A 44 -19.82 14.33 25.27
C SER A 44 -19.27 15.38 26.22
N MET A 45 -17.99 15.71 26.07
CA MET A 45 -17.33 16.76 26.87
C MET A 45 -17.61 18.17 26.35
N LEU A 46 -18.23 18.30 25.18
CA LEU A 46 -18.59 19.59 24.60
C LEU A 46 -19.87 20.16 25.23
N ASP A 47 -20.89 19.33 25.38
CA ASP A 47 -22.25 19.71 25.77
C ASP A 47 -22.79 18.92 26.98
N GLY A 48 -22.03 17.96 27.52
CA GLY A 48 -22.40 17.17 28.69
C GLY A 48 -23.49 16.13 28.44
N LYS A 49 -23.99 15.98 27.20
CA LYS A 49 -25.06 15.04 26.84
C LYS A 49 -24.50 13.65 26.54
N THR A 50 -25.30 12.62 26.80
CA THR A 50 -24.96 11.23 26.49
C THR A 50 -25.46 10.86 25.10
N TYR A 51 -24.60 10.24 24.30
CA TYR A 51 -24.90 9.78 22.94
C TYR A 51 -24.63 8.28 22.80
N ASP A 52 -25.52 7.58 22.10
CA ASP A 52 -25.43 6.17 21.70
C ASP A 52 -25.11 5.99 20.19
N SER A 53 -25.17 7.09 19.43
CA SER A 53 -24.88 7.17 18.01
C SER A 53 -23.59 7.95 17.75
N LYS A 54 -22.66 7.33 17.01
CA LYS A 54 -21.39 7.97 16.61
C LYS A 54 -21.65 9.15 15.68
N SER A 55 -22.62 9.04 14.78
CA SER A 55 -22.98 10.10 13.83
C SER A 55 -23.59 11.31 14.53
N ALA A 56 -24.45 11.10 15.53
CA ALA A 56 -25.02 12.15 16.35
C ALA A 56 -23.93 12.90 17.15
N LEU A 57 -22.99 12.17 17.77
CA LEU A 57 -21.88 12.79 18.49
C LEU A 57 -20.96 13.60 17.55
N ARG A 58 -20.67 13.10 16.34
CA ARG A 58 -19.83 13.82 15.37
C ARG A 58 -20.51 15.06 14.82
N SER A 59 -21.84 15.05 14.67
CA SER A 59 -22.56 16.22 14.15
C SER A 59 -22.47 17.41 15.10
N THR A 60 -22.54 17.17 16.42
CA THR A 60 -22.39 18.23 17.43
C THR A 60 -20.98 18.80 17.45
N TYR A 61 -19.95 17.95 17.38
CA TYR A 61 -18.56 18.38 17.27
C TYR A 61 -18.30 19.23 16.02
N ARG A 62 -18.83 18.83 14.86
CA ARG A 62 -18.69 19.61 13.62
C ARG A 62 -19.42 20.95 13.70
N ALA A 63 -20.62 20.99 14.28
CA ALA A 63 -21.37 22.22 14.48
C ALA A 63 -20.63 23.21 15.38
N ALA A 64 -19.86 22.71 16.36
CA ALA A 64 -19.00 23.50 17.23
C ALA A 64 -17.62 23.85 16.64
N GLY A 65 -17.34 23.48 15.38
CA GLY A 65 -16.06 23.77 14.72
C GLY A 65 -14.89 22.88 15.17
N MET A 66 -15.16 21.78 15.86
CA MET A 66 -14.13 20.83 16.29
C MET A 66 -13.64 20.00 15.09
N VAL A 67 -12.33 19.68 15.09
CA VAL A 67 -11.70 18.89 14.04
C VAL A 67 -11.46 17.45 14.54
N GLU A 68 -11.99 16.46 13.82
CA GLU A 68 -11.77 15.05 14.11
C GLU A 68 -10.32 14.64 13.79
N VAL A 69 -9.48 14.48 14.82
CA VAL A 69 -8.10 14.03 14.67
C VAL A 69 -8.07 12.55 14.23
N GLY A 70 -7.21 12.23 13.25
CA GLY A 70 -6.99 10.87 12.78
C GLY A 70 -7.66 10.52 11.44
N ASN A 71 -8.67 11.29 11.03
CA ASN A 71 -9.28 11.23 9.70
C ASN A 71 -8.70 12.29 8.74
N ASP A 72 -7.38 12.49 8.79
CA ASP A 72 -6.72 13.46 7.92
C ASP A 72 -6.59 12.90 6.49
N PRO A 73 -7.11 13.58 5.45
CA PRO A 73 -6.96 13.17 4.05
C PRO A 73 -5.49 12.98 3.64
N ALA A 74 -4.55 13.65 4.31
CA ALA A 74 -3.13 13.52 4.09
C ALA A 74 -2.60 12.10 4.35
N ARG A 75 -3.22 11.34 5.27
CA ARG A 75 -2.84 9.93 5.53
C ARG A 75 -3.04 9.03 4.32
N LEU A 76 -3.99 9.37 3.45
CA LEU A 76 -4.30 8.60 2.24
C LEU A 76 -3.45 9.05 1.04
N ARG A 77 -2.67 10.13 1.15
CA ARG A 77 -1.88 10.62 0.03
C ARG A 77 -0.77 9.62 -0.30
N PRO A 78 -0.70 9.13 -1.56
CA PRO A 78 0.36 8.20 -1.94
C PRO A 78 1.72 8.89 -1.79
N ARG A 79 2.69 8.15 -1.23
CA ARG A 79 4.06 8.65 -1.07
C ARG A 79 4.63 8.99 -2.46
N LYS A 80 4.93 10.27 -2.70
CA LYS A 80 5.60 10.71 -3.92
C LYS A 80 6.99 10.10 -3.95
N ARG A 81 7.23 9.16 -4.87
CA ARG A 81 8.58 8.64 -5.12
C ARG A 81 9.42 9.74 -5.77
N PRO A 82 10.65 9.98 -5.32
CA PRO A 82 11.54 10.90 -6.01
C PRO A 82 11.73 10.42 -7.45
N ARG A 83 11.68 11.35 -8.41
CA ARG A 83 11.96 11.01 -9.81
C ARG A 83 13.46 10.72 -9.94
N PRO A 84 13.87 9.59 -10.55
CA PRO A 84 15.28 9.33 -10.80
C PRO A 84 15.88 10.40 -11.70
N ASP A 85 17.08 10.88 -11.37
CA ASP A 85 17.83 11.76 -12.26
C ASP A 85 18.41 10.96 -13.43
N ARG A 86 17.71 11.04 -14.57
CA ARG A 86 18.08 10.32 -15.78
C ARG A 86 19.44 10.73 -16.33
N LYS A 87 19.86 11.99 -16.12
CA LYS A 87 21.14 12.49 -16.63
C LYS A 87 22.29 11.87 -15.84
N ALA A 88 22.24 11.95 -14.51
CA ALA A 88 23.25 11.34 -13.65
C ALA A 88 23.40 9.84 -13.89
N ILE A 89 22.28 9.12 -14.08
CA ILE A 89 22.31 7.68 -14.41
C ILE A 89 23.04 7.45 -15.75
N LYS A 90 22.67 8.21 -16.79
CA LYS A 90 23.28 8.07 -18.12
C LYS A 90 24.77 8.37 -18.09
N ASP A 91 25.17 9.47 -17.44
CA ASP A 91 26.56 9.88 -17.32
C ASP A 91 27.38 8.83 -16.56
N THR A 92 26.82 8.25 -15.51
CA THR A 92 27.45 7.16 -14.74
C THR A 92 27.64 5.91 -15.60
N VAL A 93 26.62 5.51 -16.35
CA VAL A 93 26.68 4.35 -17.27
C VAL A 93 27.71 4.58 -18.37
N GLN A 94 27.73 5.76 -18.98
CA GLN A 94 28.70 6.11 -20.03
C GLN A 94 30.14 6.11 -19.49
N LYS A 95 30.34 6.68 -18.30
CA LYS A 95 31.65 6.67 -17.62
C LYS A 95 32.11 5.24 -17.32
N ALA A 96 31.22 4.38 -16.83
CA ALA A 96 31.52 2.97 -16.58
C ALA A 96 31.90 2.23 -17.87
N LYS A 97 31.14 2.45 -18.95
CA LYS A 97 31.45 1.89 -20.28
C LYS A 97 32.83 2.32 -20.77
N ALA A 98 33.14 3.62 -20.70
CA ALA A 98 34.44 4.13 -21.12
C ALA A 98 35.61 3.53 -20.32
N ARG A 99 35.44 3.31 -19.01
CA ARG A 99 36.45 2.62 -18.18
C ARG A 99 36.67 1.17 -18.62
N PHE A 100 35.57 0.45 -18.87
CA PHE A 100 35.62 -0.92 -19.35
C PHE A 100 36.31 -1.01 -20.72
N ASP A 101 35.97 -0.13 -21.65
CA ASP A 101 36.58 -0.07 -22.99
C ASP A 101 38.07 0.28 -22.94
N ARG A 102 38.51 1.07 -21.93
CA ARG A 102 39.93 1.33 -21.64
C ARG A 102 40.68 0.16 -21.01
N GLY A 103 39.99 -0.95 -20.72
CA GLY A 103 40.58 -2.13 -20.09
C GLY A 103 40.76 -2.03 -18.57
N GLU A 104 40.19 -1.01 -17.93
CA GLU A 104 40.18 -0.90 -16.46
C GLU A 104 39.27 -2.01 -15.90
N ARG A 105 39.87 -3.03 -15.27
CA ARG A 105 39.15 -4.14 -14.63
C ARG A 105 39.35 -4.10 -13.13
N VAL A 106 38.26 -4.18 -12.37
CA VAL A 106 38.31 -4.37 -10.92
C VAL A 106 38.77 -5.81 -10.67
N ARG A 107 39.95 -5.97 -10.07
CA ARG A 107 40.37 -7.26 -9.52
C ARG A 107 39.70 -7.41 -8.15
N PRO A 108 38.93 -8.48 -7.89
CA PRO A 108 38.53 -8.79 -6.53
C PRO A 108 39.78 -9.14 -5.73
N ASN A 109 39.94 -8.53 -4.55
CA ASN A 109 40.88 -9.01 -3.54
C ASN A 109 40.35 -10.30 -2.91
#